data_AF-A0A413SZH9-F1
#
_entry.id   AF-A0A413SZH9-F1
#
_cell.length_a   1.000
_cell.length_b   1.000
_cell.length_c   1.000
_cell.angle_alpha   90.00
_cell.angle_beta   90.00
_cell.angle_gamma   90.00
#
_symmetry.space_group_name_H-M   'P 1'
#
loop_
_entity.id
_entity.type
_entity.pdbx_description
1 polymer ?
#
loop_
_entity_poly.entity_id
_entity_poly.type
_entity_poly.pdbx_seq_one_letter_code
_entity_poly.pdbx_strand_id
1 'polypeptide(L)' 'MKNYTIAVAGTGYVGLSIATLLSQHHQVTAVDVIPEKVEKINNRISPIQDEY' A
#
# COMPACT_ATOMS: atom_id res chain seq x y z
N MET A 1 14.40 4.69 -16.56
CA MET A 1 12.93 4.80 -16.63
C MET A 1 12.49 6.13 -16.02
N LYS A 2 11.36 6.68 -16.45
CA LYS A 2 10.82 7.92 -15.87
C LYS A 2 10.33 7.64 -14.45
N ASN A 3 10.64 8.51 -13.49
CA ASN A 3 10.13 8.39 -12.12
C ASN A 3 8.72 9.00 -12.06
N TYR A 4 7.77 8.28 -11.46
CA TYR A 4 6.40 8.75 -11.26
C TYR A 4 6.10 8.86 -9.77
N THR A 5 5.24 9.81 -9.41
CA THR A 5 4.59 9.86 -8.10
C THR A 5 3.21 9.27 -8.24
N ILE A 6 2.92 8.20 -7.49
CA ILE A 6 1.71 7.39 -7.64
C ILE A 6 0.96 7.36 -6.30
N ALA A 7 -0.32 7.73 -6.32
CA ALA A 7 -1.22 7.53 -5.20
C ALA A 7 -2.08 6.28 -5.44
N VAL A 8 -2.13 5.37 -4.47
CA VAL A 8 -3.00 4.18 -4.52
C VAL A 8 -4.06 4.31 -3.44
N ALA A 9 -5.31 4.48 -3.85
CA ALA A 9 -6.45 4.57 -2.95
C ALA A 9 -7.01 3.17 -2.63
N GLY A 10 -6.92 2.79 -1.36
CA GLY A 10 -7.31 1.49 -0.83
C GLY A 10 -6.11 0.61 -0.52
N THR A 11 -6.09 0.05 0.69
CA THR A 11 -5.04 -0.82 1.22
C THR A 11 -5.55 -2.24 1.52
N GLY A 12 -6.53 -2.70 0.73
CA GLY A 12 -6.90 -4.10 0.68
C GLY A 12 -5.90 -4.94 -0.14
N TYR A 13 -6.23 -6.21 -0.37
CA TYR A 13 -5.40 -7.15 -1.12
C TYR A 13 -4.83 -6.60 -2.41
N VAL A 14 -5.68 -6.10 -3.30
CA VAL A 14 -5.26 -5.61 -4.63
C VAL A 14 -4.45 -4.33 -4.50
N GLY A 15 -4.98 -3.33 -3.78
CA GLY A 15 -4.35 -2.02 -3.66
C GLY A 15 -2.97 -2.10 -3.01
N LEU A 16 -2.83 -2.85 -1.92
CA LEU A 16 -1.55 -3.02 -1.23
C LEU A 16 -0.54 -3.79 -2.08
N SER A 17 -0.98 -4.84 -2.80
CA SER A 17 -0.10 -5.62 -3.68
C SER A 17 0.46 -4.77 -4.82
N ILE A 18 -0.38 -3.97 -5.47
CA ILE A 18 0.05 -3.06 -6.55
C ILE A 18 0.92 -1.94 -6.01
N ALA A 19 0.58 -1.34 -4.87
CA ALA A 19 1.40 -0.31 -4.24
C ALA A 19 2.81 -0.83 -3.94
N THR A 20 2.91 -2.06 -3.42
CA THR A 20 4.17 -2.73 -3.12
C THR A 20 4.98 -2.97 -4.39
N LEU A 21 4.37 -3.53 -5.44
CA LEU A 21 5.05 -3.77 -6.72
C LEU A 21 5.57 -2.49 -7.36
N LEU A 22 4.75 -1.44 -7.43
CA LEU A 22 5.12 -0.16 -8.04
C LEU A 22 6.19 0.59 -7.24
N SER A 23 6.22 0.42 -5.91
CA SER A 23 7.18 1.09 -5.03
C SER A 23 8.64 0.66 -5.25
N GLN A 24 8.86 -0.43 -6.00
CA GLN A 24 10.21 -0.89 -6.37
C GLN A 24 10.91 0.08 -7.34
N HIS A 25 10.15 0.89 -8.08
CA HIS A 25 10.69 1.77 -9.13
C HIS A 25 10.16 3.20 -9.08
N HIS A 26 9.11 3.47 -8.30
CA HIS A 26 8.41 4.75 -8.25
C HIS A 26 8.13 5.17 -6.81
N GLN A 27 7.93 6.47 -6.60
CA GLN A 27 7.47 6.95 -5.31
C GLN A 27 5.96 6.68 -5.20
N VAL A 28 5.57 5.81 -4.27
CA VAL A 28 4.17 5.41 -4.08
C VAL A 28 3.68 5.86 -2.70
N THR A 29 2.47 6.40 -2.65
CA THR A 29 1.74 6.68 -1.40
C THR A 29 0.44 5.89 -1.42
N ALA A 30 0.30 4.94 -0.50
CA ALA A 30 -0.96 4.23 -0.29
C ALA A 30 -1.83 5.02 0.70
N VAL A 31 -3.10 5.21 0.38
CA VAL A 31 -4.07 5.92 1.23
C VAL A 31 -5.26 5.05 1.52
N ASP A 32 -5.78 5.08 2.75
CA ASP A 32 -6.98 4.36 3.15
C ASP A 32 -7.84 5.24 4.05
N VAL A 33 -9.15 5.00 4.02
CA VAL A 33 -10.11 5.70 4.89
C VAL A 33 -10.11 5.12 6.31
N ILE A 34 -9.61 3.90 6.50
CA ILE A 34 -9.53 3.22 7.79
C ILE A 34 -8.18 3.56 8.45
N PRO A 35 -8.14 4.37 9.53
CA PRO A 35 -6.89 4.83 10.14
C PRO A 35 -6.00 3.69 10.63
N GLU A 36 -6.60 2.63 11.19
CA GLU A 36 -5.87 1.46 11.70
C GLU A 36 -5.04 0.76 10.61
N LYS A 37 -5.55 0.70 9.36
CA LYS A 37 -4.80 0.10 8.25
C LYS A 37 -3.58 0.95 7.88
N VAL A 38 -3.74 2.26 7.87
CA VAL A 38 -2.64 3.22 7.62
C VAL A 38 -1.58 3.10 8.71
N GLU A 39 -1.99 3.04 9.97
CA GLU A 39 -1.08 2.88 11.11
C GLU A 39 -0.30 1.56 11.05
N LYS A 40 -0.97 0.44 10.77
CA LYS A 40 -0.32 -0.86 10.57
C LYS A 40 0.74 -0.79 9.48
N ILE A 41 0.41 -0.26 8.30
CA ILE A 41 1.35 -0.12 7.17
C ILE A 41 2.55 0.75 7.54
N ASN A 42 2.32 1.90 8.19
CA ASN A 42 3.40 2.79 8.63
C ASN A 42 4.34 2.12 9.65
N ASN A 43 3.79 1.22 10.47
CA ASN A 43 4.53 0.36 11.40
C ASN A 43 5.09 -0.92 10.74
N ARG A 44 5.01 -1.04 9.40
CA ARG A 44 5.46 -2.21 8.62
C ARG A 44 4.76 -3.51 8.98
N ILE A 45 3.53 -3.42 9.46
CA ILE A 45 2.63 -4.54 9.76
C ILE A 45 1.61 -4.64 8.62
N SER A 46 1.46 -5.83 8.05
CA SER A 46 0.43 -6.05 7.02
C SER A 46 -0.97 -5.87 7.63
N PRO A 47 -1.85 -5.05 7.03
CA PRO A 47 -3.25 -4.92 7.48
C PRO A 47 -4.15 -6.04 6.94
N ILE A 48 -3.62 -6.91 6.07
CA ILE A 48 -4.31 -8.06 5.48
C ILE A 48 -3.65 -9.35 5.97
N GLN A 49 -4.47 -10.35 6.25
CA GLN A 49 -4.05 -11.70 6.61
C GLN A 49 -5.01 -12.69 5.97
N ASP A 50 -4.46 -13.71 5.31
CA ASP A 50 -5.26 -14.81 4.77
C ASP A 50 -5.69 -15.76 5.88
N GLU A 51 -6.94 -16.20 5.82
CA GLU A 51 -7.45 -17.30 6.62
C GLU A 51 -7.11 -18.61 5.90
N TYR A 52 -6.20 -19.39 6.46
CA TYR A 52 -5.90 -20.77 6.04
C TYR A 52 -6.12 -21.73 7.20
#